data_AF-A0A920RS53-F1
#
_entry.id   AF-A0A920RS53-F1
#
_cell.length_a   1.000
_cell.length_b   1.000
_cell.length_c   1.000
_cell.angle_alpha   90.00
_cell.angle_beta   90.00
_cell.angle_gamma   90.00
#
_symmetry.space_group_name_H-M   'P 1'
#
loop_
_entity.id
_entity.type
_entity.pdbx_description
1 polymer ?
#
loop_
_entity_poly.entity_id
_entity_poly.type
_entity_poly.pdbx_seq_one_letter_code
_entity_poly.pdbx_strand_id
1 'polypeptide(L)'
;MIFSYVIALVAAVISSSFFMDGHLWKAITIGHLVATLIIYLASVLAKNSSFYDPFWSIAPLPIVMYLSFISYEIDESLIKILVILIPVTYWSLRLTNNWRRSWKGLTHEDFRYIDLKSRFKKFPYLIDFFGIHLYPTLQVNFSFFPLYYYFLSNFSSTPIALYFFFFFYNWCSISRALS
;
A
#
# COMPACT_ATOMS: atom_id res chain seq x y z
N MET A 1 -4.30 -7.20 16.95
CA MET A 1 -4.41 -7.00 15.49
C MET A 1 -4.41 -5.52 15.11
N ILE A 2 -5.45 -4.74 15.44
CA ILE A 2 -5.53 -3.29 15.08
C ILE A 2 -4.32 -2.49 15.60
N PHE A 3 -3.92 -2.75 16.83
CA PHE A 3 -2.77 -2.10 17.47
C PHE A 3 -1.47 -2.22 16.65
N SER A 4 -1.23 -3.37 16.02
CA SER A 4 -0.04 -3.59 15.18
C SER A 4 -0.03 -2.68 13.94
N TYR A 5 -1.19 -2.44 13.32
CA TYR A 5 -1.30 -1.53 12.17
C TYR A 5 -1.13 -0.06 12.58
N VAL A 6 -1.66 0.32 13.74
CA VAL A 6 -1.46 1.68 14.29
C VAL A 6 0.02 1.91 14.59
N ILE A 7 0.69 0.95 15.24
CA ILE A 7 2.14 1.04 15.48
C ILE A 7 2.90 1.13 14.16
N ALA A 8 2.56 0.29 13.17
CA ALA A 8 3.22 0.30 11.87
C ALA A 8 3.08 1.67 11.19
N LEU A 9 1.88 2.28 11.21
CA LEU A 9 1.66 3.62 10.66
C LEU A 9 2.44 4.70 11.40
N VAL A 10 2.41 4.70 12.73
CA VAL A 10 3.14 5.68 13.55
C VAL A 10 4.65 5.56 13.32
N ALA A 11 5.18 4.34 13.32
CA ALA A 11 6.58 4.09 13.04
C ALA A 11 6.97 4.46 11.60
N ALA A 12 6.08 4.26 10.62
CA ALA A 12 6.30 4.72 9.25
C ALA A 12 6.45 6.25 9.20
N VAL A 13 5.56 6.98 9.88
CA VAL A 13 5.61 8.45 9.93
C VAL A 13 6.88 8.94 10.63
N ILE A 14 7.20 8.39 11.80
CA ILE A 14 8.41 8.75 12.56
C ILE A 14 9.67 8.42 11.76
N SER A 15 9.76 7.23 11.17
CA SER A 15 10.94 6.85 10.39
C SER A 15 11.10 7.67 9.11
N SER A 16 10.00 8.05 8.47
CA SER A 16 10.02 8.91 7.27
C SER A 16 10.50 10.32 7.57
N SER A 17 10.16 10.88 8.75
CA SER A 17 10.50 12.27 9.07
C SER A 17 12.00 12.54 9.14
N PHE A 18 12.80 11.53 9.49
CA PHE A 18 14.28 11.63 9.48
C PHE A 18 14.91 11.75 8.08
N PHE A 19 14.14 11.57 7.00
CA PHE A 19 14.63 11.60 5.63
C PHE A 19 13.93 12.63 4.73
N MET A 20 13.15 13.55 5.32
CA MET A 20 12.42 14.58 4.59
C MET A 20 13.34 15.66 3.97
N ASP A 21 14.57 15.83 4.49
CA ASP A 21 15.49 16.93 4.17
C ASP A 21 16.15 16.88 2.76
N GLY A 22 15.58 16.17 1.79
CA GLY A 22 16.05 16.23 0.40
C GLY A 22 15.71 15.05 -0.49
N HIS A 23 15.20 13.95 0.08
CA HIS A 23 14.85 12.75 -0.68
C HIS A 23 13.48 12.21 -0.26
N LEU A 24 12.41 12.93 -0.62
CA LEU A 24 11.03 12.53 -0.29
C LEU A 24 10.71 11.09 -0.70
N TRP A 25 11.21 10.63 -1.86
CA TRP A 25 11.06 9.23 -2.26
C TRP A 25 11.72 8.24 -1.29
N LYS A 26 12.92 8.58 -0.79
CA LYS A 26 13.63 7.79 0.22
C LYS A 26 12.83 7.76 1.52
N ALA A 27 12.28 8.90 1.95
CA ALA A 27 11.42 8.97 3.14
C ALA A 27 10.21 8.03 3.03
N ILE A 28 9.45 8.11 1.94
CA ILE A 28 8.31 7.21 1.67
C ILE A 28 8.73 5.75 1.67
N THR A 29 9.87 5.45 1.06
CA THR A 29 10.39 4.08 0.94
C THR A 29 10.81 3.52 2.29
N ILE A 30 11.56 4.27 3.08
CA ILE A 30 11.95 3.86 4.43
C ILE A 30 10.72 3.69 5.32
N GLY A 31 9.78 4.64 5.30
CA GLY A 31 8.53 4.52 6.05
C GLY A 31 7.75 3.25 5.72
N HIS A 32 7.62 2.94 4.43
CA HIS A 32 6.92 1.76 3.97
C HIS A 32 7.65 0.47 4.39
N LEU A 33 8.97 0.41 4.26
CA LEU A 33 9.78 -0.73 4.70
C LEU A 33 9.72 -0.96 6.21
N VAL A 34 9.74 0.09 7.01
CA VAL A 34 9.62 0.02 8.47
C VAL A 34 8.23 -0.50 8.87
N ALA A 35 7.17 0.00 8.23
CA ALA A 35 5.81 -0.50 8.45
C ALA A 35 5.71 -2.00 8.13
N THR A 36 6.24 -2.41 6.97
CA THR A 36 6.26 -3.81 6.54
C THR A 36 7.03 -4.69 7.52
N LEU A 37 8.17 -4.23 8.05
CA LEU A 37 8.93 -4.97 9.05
C LEU A 37 8.11 -5.17 10.33
N ILE A 38 7.41 -4.14 10.81
CA ILE A 38 6.56 -4.25 12.01
C ILE A 38 5.41 -5.23 11.78
N ILE A 39 4.77 -5.17 10.62
CA ILE A 39 3.68 -6.10 10.27
C ILE A 39 4.19 -7.53 10.11
N TYR A 40 5.38 -7.71 9.55
CA TYR A 40 6.04 -9.01 9.50
C TYR A 40 6.33 -9.56 10.89
N LEU A 41 6.89 -8.76 11.80
CA LEU A 41 7.12 -9.22 13.17
C LEU A 41 5.80 -9.57 13.87
N ALA A 42 4.75 -8.78 13.66
CA ALA A 42 3.41 -9.07 14.18
C ALA A 42 2.80 -10.34 13.57
N SER A 43 3.01 -10.61 12.28
CA SER A 43 2.52 -11.81 11.60
C SER A 43 3.22 -13.07 12.09
N VAL A 44 4.53 -12.99 12.36
CA VAL A 44 5.32 -14.05 12.99
C VAL A 44 4.81 -14.35 14.41
N LEU A 45 4.56 -13.32 15.23
CA LEU A 45 3.99 -13.48 16.57
C LEU A 45 2.59 -14.08 16.53
N ALA A 46 1.78 -13.69 15.55
CA ALA A 46 0.45 -14.23 15.32
C ALA A 46 0.46 -15.62 14.65
N LYS A 47 1.64 -16.11 14.23
CA LYS A 47 1.83 -17.34 13.45
C LYS A 47 0.93 -17.41 12.21
N ASN A 48 0.71 -16.27 11.56
CA ASN A 48 -0.23 -16.15 10.44
C ASN A 48 0.21 -15.04 9.48
N SER A 49 0.71 -15.41 8.29
CA SER A 49 1.20 -14.46 7.29
C SER A 49 0.07 -13.71 6.60
N SER A 50 -1.18 -14.20 6.64
CA SER A 50 -2.36 -13.45 6.17
C SER A 50 -2.65 -12.20 7.02
N PHE A 51 -1.94 -12.03 8.15
CA PHE A 51 -1.90 -10.77 8.88
C PHE A 51 -1.37 -9.60 8.02
N TYR A 52 -0.64 -9.89 6.94
CA TYR A 52 -0.16 -8.89 5.99
C TYR A 52 -1.25 -8.36 5.04
N ASP A 53 -2.31 -9.14 4.77
CA ASP A 53 -3.32 -8.81 3.76
C ASP A 53 -4.08 -7.48 4.02
N PRO A 54 -4.47 -7.14 5.26
CA PRO A 54 -5.08 -5.84 5.58
C PRO A 54 -4.11 -4.69 5.37
N PHE A 55 -2.87 -4.90 5.79
CA PHE A 55 -1.83 -3.89 5.68
C PHE A 55 -1.61 -3.55 4.21
N TRP A 56 -1.42 -4.55 3.36
CA TRP A 56 -1.22 -4.34 1.93
C TRP A 56 -2.43 -3.67 1.24
N SER A 57 -3.65 -4.00 1.66
CA SER A 57 -4.88 -3.40 1.13
C SER A 57 -4.99 -1.90 1.45
N ILE A 58 -4.43 -1.46 2.59
CA ILE A 58 -4.56 -0.09 3.10
C ILE A 58 -3.31 0.76 2.81
N ALA A 59 -2.12 0.17 2.74
CA ALA A 59 -0.83 0.87 2.62
C ALA A 59 -0.75 1.95 1.52
N PRO A 60 -1.35 1.77 0.32
CA PRO A 60 -1.39 2.81 -0.71
C PRO A 60 -2.07 4.11 -0.30
N LEU A 61 -3.06 4.05 0.59
CA LEU A 61 -3.89 5.19 0.94
C LEU A 61 -3.13 6.27 1.73
N PRO A 62 -2.42 5.95 2.85
CA PRO A 62 -1.58 6.94 3.54
C PRO A 62 -0.48 7.54 2.64
N ILE A 63 0.13 6.73 1.76
CA ILE A 63 1.18 7.20 0.84
C ILE A 63 0.60 8.25 -0.12
N VAL A 64 -0.55 7.96 -0.74
CA VAL A 64 -1.16 8.89 -1.69
C VAL A 64 -1.74 10.12 -1.01
N MET A 65 -2.27 10.00 0.22
CA MET A 65 -2.72 11.14 1.03
C MET A 65 -1.56 12.08 1.33
N TYR A 66 -0.41 11.54 1.73
CA TYR A 66 0.79 12.33 2.01
C TYR A 66 1.31 13.05 0.76
N LEU A 67 1.39 12.35 -0.38
CA LEU A 67 1.77 12.97 -1.66
C LEU A 67 0.76 14.04 -2.12
N SER A 68 -0.52 13.81 -1.88
CA SER A 68 -1.59 14.76 -2.21
C SER A 68 -1.47 16.05 -1.39
N PHE A 69 -1.14 15.92 -0.10
CA PHE A 69 -0.90 17.06 0.79
C PHE A 69 0.26 17.92 0.27
N ILE A 70 1.39 17.31 -0.04
CA ILE A 70 2.56 18.02 -0.61
C ILE A 70 2.22 18.65 -1.96
N SER A 71 1.53 17.92 -2.84
CA SER A 71 1.14 18.46 -4.15
C SER A 71 0.23 19.69 -4.00
N TYR A 72 -0.69 19.68 -3.03
CA TYR A 72 -1.60 20.79 -2.81
C TYR A 72 -0.85 22.06 -2.37
N GLU A 73 0.18 21.93 -1.53
CA GLU A 73 1.03 23.07 -1.14
C GLU A 73 1.82 23.66 -2.31
N ILE A 74 2.07 22.89 -3.37
CA ILE A 74 2.85 23.33 -4.53
C ILE A 74 1.98 24.08 -5.56
N ASP A 75 0.83 23.51 -5.93
CA ASP A 75 0.03 23.99 -7.08
C ASP A 75 -1.45 24.24 -6.79
N GLU A 76 -1.91 23.97 -5.56
CA GLU A 76 -3.31 24.10 -5.11
C GLU A 76 -4.34 23.38 -6.00
N SER A 77 -3.91 22.42 -6.84
CA SER A 77 -4.75 21.78 -7.85
C SER A 77 -5.52 20.59 -7.29
N LEU A 78 -6.76 20.83 -6.86
CA LEU A 78 -7.64 19.76 -6.38
C LEU A 78 -7.91 18.70 -7.45
N ILE A 79 -8.04 19.08 -8.73
CA ILE A 79 -8.31 18.14 -9.81
C ILE A 79 -7.15 17.14 -9.98
N LYS A 80 -5.91 17.64 -9.94
CA LYS A 80 -4.69 16.81 -10.00
C LYS A 80 -4.68 15.75 -8.91
N ILE A 81 -5.10 16.12 -7.71
CA ILE A 81 -5.19 15.25 -6.54
C ILE A 81 -6.32 14.23 -6.69
N LEU A 82 -7.54 14.69 -6.97
CA LEU A 82 -8.75 13.86 -6.97
C LEU A 82 -8.71 12.75 -8.03
N VAL A 83 -8.13 13.03 -9.20
CA VAL A 83 -7.98 12.06 -10.28
C VAL A 83 -7.14 10.83 -9.87
N ILE A 84 -6.25 10.97 -8.87
CA ILE A 84 -5.44 9.86 -8.34
C ILE A 84 -6.01 9.32 -7.02
N LEU A 85 -6.37 10.20 -6.10
CA LEU A 85 -6.81 9.85 -4.75
C LEU A 85 -8.08 8.99 -4.77
N ILE A 86 -9.05 9.32 -5.62
CA ILE A 86 -10.32 8.58 -5.69
C ILE A 86 -10.11 7.13 -6.18
N PRO A 87 -9.45 6.86 -7.33
CA PRO A 87 -9.14 5.50 -7.76
C PRO A 87 -8.36 4.69 -6.73
N VAL A 88 -7.36 5.27 -6.08
CA VAL A 88 -6.55 4.58 -5.06
C VAL A 88 -7.37 4.26 -3.82
N THR A 89 -8.20 5.19 -3.35
CA THR A 89 -9.12 4.96 -2.24
C THR A 89 -10.11 3.84 -2.57
N TYR A 90 -10.69 3.88 -3.76
CA TYR A 90 -11.60 2.85 -4.22
C TYR A 90 -10.92 1.48 -4.33
N TRP A 91 -9.69 1.40 -4.87
CA TRP A 91 -8.87 0.19 -4.89
C TRP A 91 -8.66 -0.37 -3.48
N SER A 92 -8.31 0.50 -2.53
CA SER A 92 -8.04 0.13 -1.13
C SER A 92 -9.29 -0.43 -0.45
N LEU A 93 -10.44 0.23 -0.63
CA LEU A 93 -11.73 -0.24 -0.10
C LEU A 93 -12.14 -1.59 -0.71
N ARG A 94 -11.96 -1.75 -2.03
CA ARG A 94 -12.28 -3.01 -2.73
C ARG A 94 -11.48 -4.17 -2.17
N LEU A 95 -10.16 -4.00 -2.03
CA LEU A 95 -9.29 -5.04 -1.48
C LEU A 95 -9.56 -5.33 -0.01
N THR A 96 -9.80 -4.29 0.78
CA THR A 96 -10.19 -4.44 2.19
C THR A 96 -11.46 -5.28 2.30
N ASN A 97 -12.46 -5.03 1.45
CA ASN A 97 -13.69 -5.83 1.42
C ASN A 97 -13.45 -7.27 0.94
N ASN A 98 -12.59 -7.49 -0.06
CA ASN A 98 -12.22 -8.84 -0.52
C ASN A 98 -11.58 -9.65 0.60
N TRP A 99 -10.53 -9.10 1.23
CA TRP A 99 -9.86 -9.75 2.34
C TRP A 99 -10.83 -10.03 3.50
N ARG A 100 -11.65 -9.04 3.89
CA ARG A 100 -12.61 -9.16 4.99
C ARG A 100 -13.61 -10.30 4.78
N ARG A 101 -14.06 -10.54 3.54
CA ARG A 101 -15.01 -11.63 3.22
C ARG A 101 -14.35 -13.01 3.28
N SER A 102 -13.08 -13.11 2.88
CA SER A 102 -12.38 -14.39 2.76
C SER A 102 -11.69 -14.82 4.05
N TRP A 103 -11.23 -13.87 4.86
CA TRP A 103 -10.42 -14.18 6.04
C TRP A 103 -11.25 -14.46 7.29
N LYS A 104 -11.11 -15.65 7.86
CA LYS A 104 -11.88 -16.13 9.01
C LYS A 104 -11.20 -15.87 10.37
N GLY A 105 -10.14 -15.06 10.39
CA GLY A 105 -9.37 -14.72 11.57
C GLY A 105 -8.04 -15.50 11.68
N LEU A 106 -7.37 -15.35 12.83
CA LEU A 106 -5.98 -15.80 13.02
C LEU A 106 -5.78 -17.33 12.96
N THR A 107 -6.85 -18.12 13.08
CA THR A 107 -6.80 -19.57 12.91
C THR A 107 -6.73 -20.01 11.45
N HIS A 108 -6.97 -19.09 10.50
CA HIS A 108 -6.94 -19.36 9.07
C HIS A 108 -5.83 -18.56 8.40
N GLU A 109 -4.84 -19.27 7.86
CA GLU A 109 -3.80 -18.70 7.00
C GLU A 109 -4.09 -19.12 5.55
N ASP A 110 -3.89 -18.19 4.62
CA ASP A 110 -4.10 -18.44 3.19
C ASP A 110 -3.20 -19.57 2.68
N PHE A 111 -3.80 -20.50 1.92
CA PHE A 111 -3.11 -21.68 1.40
C PHE A 111 -1.89 -21.32 0.56
N ARG A 112 -1.90 -20.18 -0.16
CA ARG A 112 -0.76 -19.71 -0.96
C ARG A 112 0.46 -19.45 -0.11
N TYR A 113 0.27 -18.93 1.10
CA TYR A 113 1.34 -18.64 2.05
C TYR A 113 1.87 -19.92 2.69
N ILE A 114 0.97 -20.85 3.02
CA ILE A 114 1.33 -22.19 3.51
C ILE A 114 2.15 -22.93 2.44
N ASP A 115 1.67 -22.94 1.20
CA ASP A 115 2.32 -23.60 0.06
C ASP A 115 3.68 -22.98 -0.27
N LEU A 116 3.80 -21.66 -0.22
CA LEU A 116 5.08 -20.99 -0.43
C LEU A 116 6.10 -21.38 0.65
N LYS A 117 5.71 -21.34 1.93
CA LYS A 117 6.58 -21.73 3.05
C LYS A 117 6.93 -23.21 3.01
N SER A 118 6.01 -24.08 2.61
CA SER A 118 6.22 -25.54 2.54
C SER A 118 7.19 -25.95 1.44
N ARG A 119 7.26 -25.19 0.34
CA ARG A 119 8.24 -25.39 -0.75
C ARG A 119 9.67 -25.07 -0.29
N PHE A 120 9.85 -24.12 0.63
CA PHE A 120 11.16 -23.64 1.09
C PHE A 120 11.42 -23.95 2.57
N LYS A 121 11.40 -25.25 2.91
CA LYS A 121 11.47 -25.78 4.29
C LYS A 121 12.67 -25.31 5.13
N LYS A 122 13.77 -24.90 4.50
CA LYS A 122 15.01 -24.52 5.20
C LYS A 122 14.94 -23.13 5.83
N PHE A 123 14.18 -22.21 5.24
CA PHE A 123 14.12 -20.81 5.68
C PHE A 123 12.70 -20.20 5.56
N PRO A 124 11.67 -20.80 6.21
CA PRO A 124 10.29 -20.38 6.04
C PRO A 124 10.06 -18.92 6.43
N TYR A 125 10.72 -18.42 7.49
CA TYR A 125 10.60 -17.03 7.93
C TYR A 125 11.23 -16.02 6.97
N LEU A 126 12.34 -16.37 6.30
CA LEU A 126 12.96 -15.50 5.31
C LEU A 126 12.10 -15.44 4.05
N ILE A 127 11.58 -16.59 3.60
CA ILE A 127 10.69 -16.65 2.43
C ILE A 127 9.37 -15.93 2.70
N ASP A 128 8.86 -16.02 3.92
CA ASP A 128 7.71 -15.25 4.35
C ASP A 128 7.98 -13.74 4.30
N PHE A 129 9.11 -13.30 4.85
CA PHE A 129 9.50 -11.89 4.78
C PHE A 129 9.69 -11.41 3.34
N PHE A 130 10.52 -12.07 2.54
CA PHE A 130 10.86 -11.62 1.20
C PHE A 130 9.70 -11.79 0.21
N GLY A 131 8.98 -12.91 0.27
CA GLY A 131 7.95 -13.27 -0.70
C GLY A 131 6.57 -12.72 -0.38
N ILE A 132 6.14 -12.77 0.88
CA ILE A 132 4.77 -12.41 1.27
C ILE A 132 4.70 -10.94 1.69
N HIS A 133 5.73 -10.43 2.37
CA HIS A 133 5.69 -9.08 2.93
C HIS A 133 6.44 -8.05 2.05
N LEU A 134 7.75 -8.26 1.83
CA LEU A 134 8.61 -7.28 1.18
C LEU A 134 8.32 -7.17 -0.31
N TYR A 135 8.12 -8.27 -1.03
CA TYR A 135 7.88 -8.23 -2.47
C TYR A 135 6.63 -7.40 -2.83
N PRO A 136 5.44 -7.61 -2.23
CA PRO A 136 4.30 -6.75 -2.51
C PRO A 136 4.48 -5.30 -2.02
N THR A 137 5.23 -5.09 -0.92
CA THR A 137 5.58 -3.75 -0.43
C THR A 137 6.36 -2.98 -1.49
N LEU A 138 7.39 -3.59 -2.07
CA LEU A 138 8.20 -3.00 -3.12
C LEU A 138 7.41 -2.80 -4.40
N GLN A 139 6.51 -3.72 -4.76
CA GLN A 139 5.62 -3.54 -5.90
C GLN A 139 4.73 -2.30 -5.75
N VAL A 140 4.11 -2.11 -4.58
CA VAL A 140 3.33 -0.90 -4.28
C VAL A 140 4.24 0.31 -4.36
N ASN A 141 5.40 0.27 -3.71
CA ASN A 141 6.37 1.36 -3.72
C ASN A 141 6.73 1.75 -5.17
N PHE A 142 7.29 0.86 -5.99
CA PHE A 142 7.63 1.18 -7.37
C PHE A 142 6.45 1.64 -8.23
N SER A 143 5.24 1.14 -7.98
CA SER A 143 4.04 1.60 -8.70
C SER A 143 3.71 3.08 -8.42
N PHE A 144 4.12 3.62 -7.27
CA PHE A 144 3.93 5.03 -6.91
C PHE A 144 5.06 5.94 -7.41
N PHE A 145 6.16 5.42 -7.93
CA PHE A 145 7.28 6.23 -8.42
C PHE A 145 6.90 7.22 -9.53
N PRO A 146 6.15 6.86 -10.58
CA PRO A 146 5.70 7.84 -11.58
C PRO A 146 4.71 8.87 -10.99
N LEU A 147 3.85 8.45 -10.06
CA LEU A 147 2.89 9.34 -9.39
C LEU A 147 3.61 10.36 -8.49
N TYR A 148 4.70 9.95 -7.84
CA TYR A 148 5.57 10.83 -7.08
C TYR A 148 6.08 12.00 -7.93
N TYR A 149 6.64 11.73 -9.12
CA TYR A 149 7.07 12.81 -10.02
C TYR A 149 5.91 13.67 -10.49
N TYR A 150 4.75 13.05 -10.78
CA TYR A 150 3.58 13.79 -11.19
C TYR A 150 3.10 14.78 -10.11
N PHE A 151 3.01 14.33 -8.86
CA PHE A 151 2.60 15.16 -7.73
C PHE A 151 3.55 16.34 -7.47
N LEU A 152 4.87 16.13 -7.64
CA LEU A 152 5.86 17.19 -7.40
C LEU A 152 6.10 18.14 -8.58
N SER A 153 5.57 17.83 -9.76
CA SER A 153 5.76 18.65 -10.95
C SER A 153 4.65 19.68 -11.11
N ASN A 154 5.01 20.89 -11.52
CA ASN A 154 4.08 21.95 -11.89
C ASN A 154 3.58 21.72 -13.32
N PHE A 155 2.51 20.94 -13.46
CA PHE A 155 1.82 20.76 -14.74
C PHE A 155 0.74 21.83 -14.91
N SER A 156 0.72 22.49 -16.07
CA SER A 156 -0.32 23.47 -16.42
C SER A 156 -1.69 22.83 -16.65
N SER A 157 -1.73 21.55 -17.02
CA SER A 157 -2.96 20.79 -17.18
C SER A 157 -2.75 19.32 -16.79
N THR A 158 -3.79 18.73 -16.20
CA THR A 158 -3.81 17.30 -15.85
C THR A 158 -3.84 16.45 -17.12
N PRO A 159 -2.89 15.51 -17.34
CA PRO A 159 -2.84 14.67 -18.53
C PRO A 159 -4.12 13.87 -18.76
N ILE A 160 -4.58 13.81 -20.02
CA ILE A 160 -5.81 13.10 -20.38
C ILE A 160 -5.78 11.60 -20.03
N ALA A 161 -4.60 11.00 -20.06
CA ALA A 161 -4.38 9.60 -19.67
C ALA A 161 -4.82 9.31 -18.23
N LEU A 162 -4.72 10.27 -17.31
CA LEU A 162 -5.13 10.09 -15.92
C LEU A 162 -6.67 10.08 -15.78
N TYR A 163 -7.37 10.86 -16.60
CA TYR A 163 -8.83 10.75 -16.67
C TYR A 163 -9.26 9.41 -17.23
N PHE A 164 -8.62 8.92 -18.29
CA PHE A 164 -8.88 7.57 -18.79
C PHE A 164 -8.63 6.51 -17.71
N PHE A 165 -7.51 6.58 -17.00
CA PHE A 165 -7.24 5.70 -15.87
C PHE A 165 -8.37 5.77 -14.83
N PHE A 166 -8.77 6.97 -14.43
CA PHE A 166 -9.88 7.19 -13.49
C PHE A 166 -11.17 6.52 -13.98
N PHE A 167 -11.60 6.77 -15.20
CA PHE A 167 -12.85 6.23 -15.75
C PHE A 167 -12.79 4.71 -15.90
N PHE A 168 -11.76 4.18 -16.56
CA PHE A 168 -11.62 2.74 -16.80
C PHE A 168 -11.46 1.95 -15.51
N TYR A 169 -10.67 2.44 -14.56
CA TYR A 169 -10.43 1.75 -13.30
C TYR A 169 -11.70 1.65 -12.46
N ASN A 170 -12.44 2.75 -12.31
CA ASN A 170 -13.70 2.74 -11.58
C ASN A 170 -14.77 1.93 -12.31
N TRP A 171 -14.91 2.07 -13.63
CA TRP A 171 -15.89 1.31 -14.42
C TRP A 171 -15.65 -0.20 -14.35
N CYS A 172 -14.42 -0.65 -14.63
CA CYS A 172 -14.07 -2.07 -14.69
C CYS A 172 -14.09 -2.75 -13.30
N SER A 173 -14.02 -1.96 -12.23
CA SER A 173 -14.13 -2.48 -10.88
C SER A 173 -15.55 -2.43 -10.33
N ILE A 174 -16.41 -1.49 -10.76
CA ILE A 174 -17.85 -1.50 -10.48
C ILE A 174 -18.54 -2.66 -11.20
N SER A 175 -18.20 -2.90 -12.47
CA SER A 175 -18.81 -3.98 -13.26
C SER A 175 -18.57 -5.37 -12.66
N ARG A 176 -17.42 -5.58 -12.00
CA ARG A 176 -17.09 -6.81 -11.27
C ARG A 176 -17.70 -6.92 -9.87
N ALA A 177 -18.20 -5.83 -9.31
CA ALA A 177 -18.90 -5.84 -8.02
C ALA A 177 -20.41 -6.13 -8.17
N LEU A 178 -20.95 -6.00 -9.38
CA LEU A 178 -22.35 -6.24 -9.74
C LEU A 178 -22.60 -7.61 -10.39
N SER A 179 -21.54 -8.37 -10.69
CA SER A 179 -21.55 -9.76 -11.17
C SER A 179 -21.30 -10.75 -10.04
#